data_AF-A0A958G5W5-F1
#
_entry.id   AF-A0A958G5W5-F1
#
_cell.length_a   1.000
_cell.length_b   1.000
_cell.length_c   1.000
_cell.angle_alpha   90.00
_cell.angle_beta   90.00
_cell.angle_gamma   90.00
#
_symmetry.space_group_name_H-M   'P 1'
#
loop_
_entity.id
_entity.type
_entity.pdbx_description
1 polymer ?
#
loop_
_entity_poly.entity_id
_entity_poly.type
_entity_poly.pdbx_seq_one_letter_code
_entity_poly.pdbx_strand_id
1 'polypeptide(L)'
;DADNANADLVWPAGPNGLGYAYEFGPLIGAEVIDENGDTLHIISDGFINPADGDYEPGTTNRWGWEPKIGFADPNSNEVATFSDLDTDQDGKPDSWPDNWYNQTLGRYVWPAFLGDDATTPDEEVFYVMDDLDNAEFPTYHPFPTDSTLKGLGMDLQVRIFQFNNPLAEDLIFLVYTVTNISQQPIDKVFLGMFGDPHIGGPNDFA
;
A
#
# COMPACT_ATOMS: atom_id res chain seq x y z
N ASP A 1 -11.57 5.24 4.12
CA ASP A 1 -10.75 5.02 5.31
C ASP A 1 -10.79 3.56 5.67
N ALA A 2 -9.62 2.92 5.69
CA ALA A 2 -9.50 1.54 6.15
C ALA A 2 -10.02 1.43 7.59
N ASP A 3 -10.92 0.48 7.86
CA ASP A 3 -11.39 0.22 9.22
C ASP A 3 -10.21 -0.26 10.10
N ASN A 4 -9.82 0.54 11.11
CA ASN A 4 -8.79 0.19 12.09
C ASN A 4 -9.07 -1.14 12.81
N ALA A 5 -10.31 -1.64 12.77
CA ALA A 5 -10.67 -2.93 13.33
C ALA A 5 -10.11 -4.13 12.55
N ASN A 6 -9.60 -3.96 11.32
CA ASN A 6 -9.15 -5.06 10.45
C ASN A 6 -7.70 -4.93 9.93
N ALA A 7 -6.84 -4.17 10.61
CA ALA A 7 -5.44 -3.99 10.19
C ALA A 7 -4.49 -5.16 10.59
N ASP A 8 -5.00 -6.18 11.28
CA ASP A 8 -4.19 -7.30 11.77
C ASP A 8 -3.96 -8.36 10.67
N LEU A 9 -2.70 -8.72 10.44
CA LEU A 9 -2.32 -9.91 9.69
C LEU A 9 -2.53 -11.13 10.58
N VAL A 10 -3.51 -11.94 10.20
CA VAL A 10 -3.99 -13.09 10.99
C VAL A 10 -3.44 -14.41 10.44
N TRP A 11 -2.92 -15.26 11.33
CA TRP A 11 -2.43 -16.60 10.98
C TRP A 11 -2.83 -17.68 12.02
N PRO A 12 -3.20 -18.92 11.60
CA PRO A 12 -3.51 -19.31 10.23
C PRO A 12 -4.82 -18.67 9.74
N ALA A 13 -5.04 -18.66 8.43
CA ALA A 13 -6.28 -18.17 7.85
C ALA A 13 -7.50 -18.90 8.44
N GLY A 14 -8.57 -18.14 8.72
CA GLY A 14 -9.85 -18.65 9.22
C GLY A 14 -10.16 -18.29 10.67
N PRO A 15 -11.27 -18.81 11.23
CA PRO A 15 -11.86 -18.31 12.48
C PRO A 15 -11.04 -18.61 13.74
N ASN A 16 -9.98 -19.42 13.63
CA ASN A 16 -9.07 -19.73 14.74
C ASN A 16 -7.71 -19.03 14.58
N GLY A 17 -7.58 -18.14 13.60
CA GLY A 17 -6.37 -17.36 13.40
C GLY A 17 -6.09 -16.45 14.59
N LEU A 18 -4.82 -16.21 14.84
CA LEU A 18 -4.33 -15.26 15.82
C LEU A 18 -3.65 -14.10 15.11
N GLY A 19 -3.63 -12.94 15.75
CA GLY A 19 -2.80 -11.84 15.30
C GLY A 19 -1.34 -12.29 15.20
N TYR A 20 -0.68 -11.82 14.16
CA TYR A 20 0.73 -12.12 13.90
C TYR A 20 1.53 -10.86 13.63
N ALA A 21 0.92 -9.88 12.97
CA ALA A 21 1.52 -8.60 12.62
C ALA A 21 0.41 -7.55 12.51
N TYR A 22 0.55 -6.37 13.09
CA TYR A 22 -0.46 -5.32 13.01
C TYR A 22 -0.06 -4.28 11.95
N GLU A 23 0.79 -3.35 12.32
CA GLU A 23 1.26 -2.27 11.44
C GLU A 23 2.55 -2.68 10.71
N PHE A 24 2.43 -3.12 9.46
CA PHE A 24 3.57 -3.35 8.57
C PHE A 24 3.41 -2.54 7.30
N GLY A 25 4.44 -1.78 6.95
CA GLY A 25 4.39 -0.95 5.76
C GLY A 25 5.75 -0.44 5.31
N PRO A 26 5.88 -0.11 4.02
CA PRO A 26 7.08 0.52 3.48
C PRO A 26 7.16 2.00 3.90
N LEU A 27 8.39 2.47 4.06
CA LEU A 27 8.75 3.85 4.34
C LEU A 27 9.66 4.34 3.24
N ILE A 28 9.38 5.52 2.69
CA ILE A 28 10.32 6.21 1.79
C ILE A 28 10.66 7.54 2.42
N GLY A 29 11.93 7.75 2.69
CA GLY A 29 12.46 9.03 3.14
C GLY A 29 13.34 9.65 2.07
N ALA A 30 13.31 10.96 1.90
CA ALA A 30 14.27 11.64 1.04
C ALA A 30 14.67 13.02 1.55
N GLU A 31 15.89 13.42 1.18
CA GLU A 31 16.38 14.78 1.35
C GLU A 31 16.14 15.57 0.06
N VAL A 32 15.40 16.67 0.14
CA VAL A 32 15.03 17.53 -0.99
C VAL A 32 15.32 18.99 -0.67
N ILE A 33 15.37 19.83 -1.70
CA ILE A 33 15.54 21.28 -1.56
C ILE A 33 14.22 21.96 -1.90
N ASP A 34 13.73 22.81 -1.01
CA ASP A 34 12.49 23.56 -1.20
C ASP A 34 12.70 24.83 -2.07
N GLU A 35 11.62 25.56 -2.34
CA GLU A 35 11.68 26.80 -3.13
C GLU A 35 12.50 27.93 -2.47
N ASN A 36 12.71 27.87 -1.16
CA ASN A 36 13.52 28.84 -0.41
C ASN A 36 15.00 28.48 -0.41
N GLY A 37 15.36 27.28 -0.91
CA GLY A 37 16.71 26.74 -0.84
C GLY A 37 17.01 26.00 0.46
N ASP A 38 16.00 25.74 1.29
CA ASP A 38 16.13 25.00 2.53
C ASP A 38 16.14 23.49 2.27
N THR A 39 16.89 22.76 3.09
CA THR A 39 16.94 21.29 3.04
C THR A 39 15.80 20.71 3.87
N LEU A 40 14.91 19.95 3.22
CA LEU A 40 13.83 19.20 3.86
C LEU A 40 14.18 17.71 3.89
N HIS A 41 13.70 17.03 4.95
CA HIS A 41 13.71 15.58 5.03
C HIS A 41 12.25 15.14 5.13
N ILE A 42 11.73 14.59 4.05
CA ILE A 42 10.33 14.18 3.95
C ILE A 42 10.27 12.67 4.07
N ILE A 43 9.28 12.17 4.81
CA ILE A 43 8.98 10.74 4.95
C ILE A 43 7.56 10.51 4.43
N SER A 44 7.40 9.49 3.59
CA SER A 44 6.12 8.97 3.15
C SER A 44 5.91 7.62 3.83
N ASP A 45 4.93 7.55 4.71
CA ASP A 45 4.56 6.39 5.51
C ASP A 45 3.05 6.08 5.43
N GLY A 46 2.66 4.98 6.08
CA GLY A 46 1.29 4.48 6.10
C GLY A 46 0.70 4.32 7.49
N PHE A 47 1.20 5.05 8.51
CA PHE A 47 0.69 4.92 9.89
C PHE A 47 -0.79 5.31 9.97
N ILE A 48 -1.61 4.43 10.56
CA ILE A 48 -3.07 4.59 10.60
C ILE A 48 -3.57 5.42 11.78
N ASN A 49 -2.74 5.57 12.80
CA ASN A 49 -3.06 6.33 13.99
C ASN A 49 -2.59 7.78 13.85
N PRO A 50 -3.46 8.78 14.07
CA PRO A 50 -3.07 10.19 14.09
C PRO A 50 -2.01 10.58 15.14
N ALA A 51 -1.72 9.71 16.10
CA ALA A 51 -0.62 9.91 17.04
C ALA A 51 0.75 9.50 16.48
N ASP A 52 0.77 8.67 15.43
CA ASP A 52 1.97 8.04 14.87
C ASP A 52 2.28 8.52 13.45
N GLY A 53 1.25 8.80 12.63
CA GLY A 53 1.36 9.36 11.29
C GLY A 53 0.96 10.83 11.18
N ASP A 54 1.21 11.43 10.02
CA ASP A 54 0.92 12.84 9.73
C ASP A 54 -0.42 13.04 9.00
N TYR A 55 -1.16 14.07 9.42
CA TYR A 55 -2.51 14.38 8.94
C TYR A 55 -2.73 15.88 8.84
N GLU A 56 -3.61 16.30 7.91
CA GLU A 56 -4.02 17.69 7.82
C GLU A 56 -4.70 18.14 9.14
N PRO A 57 -4.24 19.24 9.76
CA PRO A 57 -4.70 19.68 11.07
C PRO A 57 -6.22 19.79 11.20
N GLY A 58 -6.79 18.98 12.09
CA GLY A 58 -8.21 19.00 12.41
C GLY A 58 -9.10 18.23 11.43
N THR A 59 -8.51 17.43 10.54
CA THR A 59 -9.23 16.56 9.59
C THR A 59 -8.80 15.09 9.76
N THR A 60 -9.33 14.21 8.91
CA THR A 60 -8.90 12.82 8.77
C THR A 60 -8.05 12.59 7.52
N ASN A 61 -7.73 13.65 6.76
CA ASN A 61 -6.93 13.55 5.54
C ASN A 61 -5.49 13.25 5.92
N ARG A 62 -4.95 12.15 5.41
CA ARG A 62 -3.57 11.73 5.70
C ARG A 62 -2.59 12.47 4.81
N TRP A 63 -1.39 12.67 5.35
CA TRP A 63 -0.23 13.14 4.61
C TRP A 63 0.81 12.02 4.54
N GLY A 64 0.58 11.05 3.63
CA GLY A 64 1.41 9.87 3.49
C GLY A 64 0.99 9.05 2.27
N TRP A 65 1.10 7.73 2.37
CA TRP A 65 0.61 6.82 1.33
C TRP A 65 -0.91 6.81 1.25
N GLU A 66 -1.42 7.05 0.05
CA GLU A 66 -2.83 6.93 -0.30
C GLU A 66 -3.04 5.93 -1.45
N PRO A 67 -4.15 5.17 -1.47
CA PRO A 67 -4.44 4.24 -2.54
C PRO A 67 -4.48 4.92 -3.91
N LYS A 68 -3.73 4.41 -4.87
CA LYS A 68 -3.72 4.96 -6.22
C LYS A 68 -5.03 4.64 -6.93
N ILE A 69 -5.64 5.66 -7.53
CA ILE A 69 -6.87 5.51 -8.31
C ILE A 69 -6.70 4.42 -9.38
N GLY A 70 -7.64 3.47 -9.40
CA GLY A 70 -7.63 2.33 -10.33
C GLY A 70 -6.87 1.09 -9.84
N PHE A 71 -6.36 1.12 -8.60
CA PHE A 71 -5.76 -0.04 -7.93
C PHE A 71 -6.46 -0.42 -6.62
N ALA A 72 -7.42 0.37 -6.15
CA ALA A 72 -8.30 0.06 -5.03
C ALA A 72 -9.77 0.12 -5.47
N ASP A 73 -10.61 -0.75 -4.92
CA ASP A 73 -12.06 -0.66 -5.05
C ASP A 73 -12.62 0.27 -3.98
N PRO A 74 -13.25 1.41 -4.33
CA PRO A 74 -13.85 2.32 -3.36
C PRO A 74 -15.03 1.73 -2.57
N ASN A 75 -15.58 0.59 -3.00
CA ASN A 75 -16.66 -0.11 -2.30
C ASN A 75 -16.16 -1.24 -1.40
N SER A 76 -14.86 -1.52 -1.40
CA SER A 76 -14.24 -2.54 -0.57
C SER A 76 -13.35 -1.93 0.50
N ASN A 77 -13.24 -2.62 1.63
CA ASN A 77 -12.29 -2.28 2.69
C ASN A 77 -11.05 -3.20 2.66
N GLU A 78 -10.94 -4.07 1.66
CA GLU A 78 -9.87 -5.05 1.53
C GLU A 78 -8.92 -4.66 0.38
N VAL A 79 -7.65 -4.99 0.52
CA VAL A 79 -6.69 -4.92 -0.59
C VAL A 79 -6.95 -6.05 -1.58
N ALA A 80 -6.70 -5.82 -2.86
CA ALA A 80 -6.92 -6.83 -3.88
C ALA A 80 -6.02 -8.06 -3.66
N THR A 81 -6.62 -9.24 -3.61
CA THR A 81 -5.93 -10.53 -3.49
C THR A 81 -6.31 -11.48 -4.63
N PHE A 82 -5.40 -12.37 -5.01
CA PHE A 82 -5.60 -13.29 -6.13
C PHE A 82 -6.75 -14.27 -5.86
N SER A 83 -6.89 -14.73 -4.62
CA SER A 83 -7.91 -15.73 -4.25
C SER A 83 -9.27 -15.15 -3.87
N ASP A 84 -9.44 -13.83 -3.99
CA ASP A 84 -10.67 -13.16 -3.59
C ASP A 84 -11.90 -13.66 -4.38
N LEU A 85 -13.05 -13.64 -3.70
CA LEU A 85 -14.30 -14.18 -4.21
C LEU A 85 -15.28 -13.06 -4.57
N ASP A 86 -16.17 -13.34 -5.51
CA ASP A 86 -17.35 -12.54 -5.82
C ASP A 86 -18.48 -12.98 -4.87
N THR A 87 -18.54 -12.39 -3.67
CA THR A 87 -19.50 -12.84 -2.64
C THR A 87 -20.88 -12.21 -2.81
N ASP A 88 -20.94 -11.00 -3.40
CA ASP A 88 -22.20 -10.30 -3.68
C ASP A 88 -22.83 -10.68 -5.04
N GLN A 89 -22.11 -11.47 -5.86
CA GLN A 89 -22.53 -12.04 -7.13
C GLN A 89 -22.76 -10.97 -8.23
N ASP A 90 -22.01 -9.88 -8.18
CA ASP A 90 -22.06 -8.82 -9.19
C ASP A 90 -21.21 -9.12 -10.45
N GLY A 91 -20.41 -10.19 -10.39
CA GLY A 91 -19.52 -10.65 -11.46
C GLY A 91 -18.06 -10.20 -11.33
N LYS A 92 -17.68 -9.61 -10.20
CA LYS A 92 -16.33 -9.11 -9.87
C LYS A 92 -15.87 -9.65 -8.52
N PRO A 93 -14.60 -10.02 -8.33
CA PRO A 93 -14.09 -10.25 -6.99
C PRO A 93 -14.20 -8.99 -6.12
N ASP A 94 -14.68 -9.11 -4.88
CA ASP A 94 -15.14 -7.99 -4.06
C ASP A 94 -14.08 -6.90 -3.79
N SER A 95 -12.79 -7.27 -3.78
CA SER A 95 -11.65 -6.36 -3.55
C SER A 95 -11.04 -5.81 -4.84
N TRP A 96 -11.47 -6.27 -6.02
CA TRP A 96 -10.83 -5.91 -7.27
C TRP A 96 -11.41 -4.60 -7.84
N PRO A 97 -10.55 -3.72 -8.38
CA PRO A 97 -11.00 -2.53 -9.10
C PRO A 97 -11.77 -2.85 -10.40
N ASP A 98 -12.80 -2.07 -10.71
CA ASP A 98 -13.63 -2.25 -11.91
C ASP A 98 -12.83 -2.16 -13.23
N ASN A 99 -11.78 -1.35 -13.25
CA ASN A 99 -10.93 -1.15 -14.42
C ASN A 99 -10.02 -2.36 -14.74
N TRP A 100 -10.03 -3.42 -13.92
CA TRP A 100 -9.34 -4.67 -14.21
C TRP A 100 -10.16 -5.63 -15.09
N TYR A 101 -11.40 -5.26 -15.44
CA TYR A 101 -12.21 -6.02 -16.39
C TYR A 101 -11.60 -6.00 -17.79
N ASN A 102 -11.22 -7.17 -18.30
CA ASN A 102 -10.71 -7.31 -19.66
C ASN A 102 -11.87 -7.49 -20.65
N GLN A 103 -12.19 -6.43 -21.40
CA GLN A 103 -13.28 -6.45 -22.39
C GLN A 103 -13.08 -7.47 -23.51
N THR A 104 -11.83 -7.83 -23.84
CA THR A 104 -11.53 -8.81 -24.91
C THR A 104 -11.80 -10.23 -24.45
N LEU A 105 -11.46 -10.54 -23.20
CA LEU A 105 -11.69 -11.86 -22.59
C LEU A 105 -13.09 -11.99 -21.96
N GLY A 106 -13.78 -10.87 -21.74
CA GLY A 106 -15.12 -10.83 -21.15
C GLY A 106 -15.13 -11.20 -19.67
N ARG A 107 -14.02 -10.97 -18.95
CA ARG A 107 -13.86 -11.29 -17.52
C ARG A 107 -12.80 -10.40 -16.86
N TYR A 108 -12.81 -10.38 -15.53
CA TYR A 108 -11.69 -9.89 -14.73
C TYR A 108 -10.47 -10.79 -14.90
N VAL A 109 -9.28 -10.17 -14.90
CA VAL A 109 -7.98 -10.82 -15.10
C VAL A 109 -7.06 -10.35 -14.00
N TRP A 110 -6.42 -11.28 -13.31
CA TRP A 110 -5.46 -10.92 -12.27
C TRP A 110 -4.14 -10.45 -12.92
N PRO A 111 -3.64 -9.25 -12.59
CA PRO A 111 -2.37 -8.75 -13.10
C PRO A 111 -1.19 -9.40 -12.37
N ALA A 112 -1.03 -10.72 -12.54
CA ALA A 112 -0.04 -11.52 -11.83
C ALA A 112 1.39 -11.07 -12.12
N PHE A 113 2.29 -11.20 -11.14
CA PHE A 113 3.69 -10.77 -11.29
C PHE A 113 4.43 -11.41 -12.47
N LEU A 114 4.15 -12.68 -12.79
CA LEU A 114 4.79 -13.41 -13.90
C LEU A 114 4.05 -13.29 -15.24
N GLY A 115 3.04 -12.41 -15.31
CA GLY A 115 2.15 -12.23 -16.46
C GLY A 115 0.71 -12.56 -16.10
N ASP A 116 -0.25 -11.94 -16.81
CA ASP A 116 -1.69 -12.07 -16.56
C ASP A 116 -2.13 -13.54 -16.32
N ASP A 117 -2.82 -13.78 -15.20
CA ASP A 117 -3.25 -15.09 -14.70
C ASP A 117 -2.15 -16.16 -14.55
N ALA A 118 -0.87 -15.80 -14.51
CA ALA A 118 0.21 -16.76 -14.26
C ALA A 118 0.19 -17.22 -12.79
N THR A 119 -0.01 -18.52 -12.56
CA THR A 119 -0.10 -19.09 -11.21
C THR A 119 1.27 -19.58 -10.75
N THR A 120 1.85 -18.90 -9.76
CA THR A 120 3.13 -19.32 -9.15
C THR A 120 3.10 -19.24 -7.63
N PRO A 121 2.66 -18.13 -7.02
CA PRO A 121 2.30 -18.13 -5.61
C PRO A 121 0.92 -18.76 -5.39
N ASP A 122 0.68 -19.29 -4.20
CA ASP A 122 -0.65 -19.76 -3.78
C ASP A 122 -1.53 -18.57 -3.38
N GLU A 123 -0.91 -17.46 -2.94
CA GLU A 123 -1.58 -16.18 -2.71
C GLU A 123 -0.71 -15.01 -3.20
N GLU A 124 -1.36 -14.04 -3.85
CA GLU A 124 -0.73 -12.79 -4.25
C GLU A 124 -1.61 -11.62 -3.85
N VAL A 125 -1.05 -10.65 -3.15
CA VAL A 125 -1.68 -9.35 -2.90
C VAL A 125 -1.06 -8.34 -3.86
N PHE A 126 -1.88 -7.49 -4.45
CA PHE A 126 -1.40 -6.45 -5.36
C PHE A 126 -2.13 -5.13 -5.14
N TYR A 127 -1.38 -4.08 -4.86
CA TYR A 127 -1.90 -2.71 -4.79
C TYR A 127 -0.83 -1.70 -5.19
N VAL A 128 -1.27 -0.48 -5.48
CA VAL A 128 -0.41 0.66 -5.75
C VAL A 128 -0.89 1.82 -4.91
N MET A 129 0.07 2.56 -4.36
CA MET A 129 -0.17 3.77 -3.60
C MET A 129 0.77 4.89 -4.06
N ASP A 130 0.40 6.12 -3.75
CA ASP A 130 1.22 7.29 -4.00
C ASP A 130 1.11 8.29 -2.84
N ASP A 131 2.00 9.28 -2.80
CA ASP A 131 2.03 10.29 -1.74
C ASP A 131 1.62 11.68 -2.23
N LEU A 132 0.88 11.75 -3.35
CA LEU A 132 0.63 12.99 -4.08
C LEU A 132 -0.29 13.96 -3.32
N ASP A 133 -0.98 13.51 -2.29
CA ASP A 133 -1.85 14.32 -1.44
C ASP A 133 -1.15 14.81 -0.15
N ASN A 134 0.11 14.43 0.09
CA ASN A 134 0.88 14.91 1.25
C ASN A 134 1.22 16.40 1.12
N ALA A 135 0.38 17.25 1.71
CA ALA A 135 0.50 18.71 1.68
C ALA A 135 1.24 19.29 2.91
N GLU A 136 1.94 18.47 3.70
CA GLU A 136 2.67 18.88 4.90
C GLU A 136 3.77 19.92 4.59
N PHE A 137 4.36 19.85 3.40
CA PHE A 137 5.51 20.67 2.97
C PHE A 137 5.09 21.72 1.92
N PRO A 138 4.52 22.87 2.33
CA PRO A 138 3.93 23.84 1.40
C PRO A 138 4.93 24.56 0.50
N THR A 139 6.22 24.53 0.83
CA THR A 139 7.30 25.18 0.07
C THR A 139 8.05 24.21 -0.85
N TYR A 140 7.66 22.93 -0.87
CA TYR A 140 8.22 21.91 -1.75
C TYR A 140 7.23 21.59 -2.88
N HIS A 141 7.73 21.62 -4.12
CA HIS A 141 6.91 21.46 -5.33
C HIS A 141 7.54 20.44 -6.28
N PRO A 142 7.26 19.13 -6.08
CA PRO A 142 7.83 18.06 -6.92
C PRO A 142 7.38 18.13 -8.39
N PHE A 143 6.26 18.80 -8.67
CA PHE A 143 5.70 18.99 -10.01
C PHE A 143 5.55 20.49 -10.34
N PRO A 144 6.58 21.15 -10.90
CA PRO A 144 6.50 22.57 -11.25
C PRO A 144 5.37 22.93 -12.24
N THR A 145 4.86 21.97 -13.01
CA THR A 145 3.73 22.19 -13.92
C THR A 145 2.36 21.96 -13.30
N ASP A 146 2.29 21.33 -12.12
CA ASP A 146 1.03 21.03 -11.44
C ASP A 146 1.19 21.08 -9.91
N SER A 147 0.87 22.23 -9.33
CA SER A 147 1.06 22.45 -7.90
C SER A 147 0.04 21.72 -7.02
N THR A 148 -0.96 21.03 -7.60
CA THR A 148 -1.88 20.20 -6.81
C THR A 148 -1.26 18.88 -6.40
N LEU A 149 -0.22 18.43 -7.10
CA LEU A 149 0.53 17.22 -6.76
C LEU A 149 1.65 17.56 -5.76
N LYS A 150 1.66 16.85 -4.63
CA LYS A 150 2.50 17.10 -3.46
C LYS A 150 3.34 15.86 -3.10
N GLY A 151 3.69 15.71 -1.80
CA GLY A 151 4.56 14.64 -1.29
C GLY A 151 5.97 14.68 -1.85
N LEU A 152 6.66 13.55 -1.84
CA LEU A 152 7.90 13.35 -2.59
C LEU A 152 7.65 13.16 -4.08
N GLY A 153 6.42 12.80 -4.49
CA GLY A 153 6.10 12.44 -5.86
C GLY A 153 6.52 11.00 -6.16
N MET A 154 6.13 10.08 -5.28
CA MET A 154 6.48 8.66 -5.36
C MET A 154 5.26 7.82 -5.72
N ASP A 155 5.43 6.94 -6.71
CA ASP A 155 4.55 5.79 -6.93
C ASP A 155 5.18 4.56 -6.29
N LEU A 156 4.38 3.82 -5.51
CA LEU A 156 4.80 2.59 -4.87
C LEU A 156 3.87 1.45 -5.24
N GLN A 157 4.39 0.54 -6.06
CA GLN A 157 3.74 -0.72 -6.35
C GLN A 157 4.17 -1.78 -5.34
N VAL A 158 3.20 -2.43 -4.70
CA VAL A 158 3.42 -3.45 -3.69
C VAL A 158 2.87 -4.79 -4.15
N ARG A 159 3.68 -5.83 -4.00
CA ARG A 159 3.24 -7.22 -4.09
C ARG A 159 3.64 -8.01 -2.86
N ILE A 160 2.73 -8.84 -2.38
CA ILE A 160 2.95 -9.76 -1.27
C ILE A 160 2.67 -11.16 -1.77
N PHE A 161 3.60 -12.09 -1.53
CA PHE A 161 3.46 -13.47 -1.96
C PHE A 161 3.54 -14.43 -0.79
N GLN A 162 2.67 -15.43 -0.83
CA GLN A 162 2.76 -16.62 -0.01
C GLN A 162 2.77 -17.88 -0.89
N PHE A 163 3.58 -18.86 -0.49
CA PHE A 163 3.76 -20.11 -1.21
C PHE A 163 3.48 -21.29 -0.28
N ASN A 164 2.73 -22.28 -0.75
CA ASN A 164 2.54 -23.57 -0.12
C ASN A 164 3.62 -24.57 -0.58
N ASN A 165 4.87 -24.10 -0.63
CA ASN A 165 6.04 -24.90 -0.94
C ASN A 165 6.80 -25.13 0.37
N PRO A 166 7.18 -26.37 0.73
CA PRO A 166 7.91 -26.63 1.98
C PRO A 166 9.20 -25.82 2.19
N LEU A 167 9.77 -25.25 1.13
CA LEU A 167 10.94 -24.36 1.21
C LEU A 167 10.59 -22.90 1.52
N ALA A 168 9.32 -22.52 1.47
CA ALA A 168 8.81 -21.16 1.54
C ALA A 168 7.48 -21.00 2.32
N GLU A 169 6.92 -22.08 2.86
CA GLU A 169 5.61 -22.10 3.55
C GLU A 169 5.57 -21.23 4.82
N ASP A 170 6.73 -21.02 5.44
CA ASP A 170 6.89 -20.15 6.61
C ASP A 170 7.48 -18.76 6.25
N LEU A 171 7.41 -18.36 4.98
CA LEU A 171 7.93 -17.08 4.48
C LEU A 171 6.85 -16.25 3.79
N ILE A 172 6.88 -14.95 4.07
CA ILE A 172 6.17 -13.93 3.30
C ILE A 172 7.20 -13.16 2.47
N PHE A 173 6.94 -13.01 1.18
CA PHE A 173 7.78 -12.21 0.30
C PHE A 173 7.10 -10.88 0.01
N LEU A 174 7.80 -9.79 0.31
CA LEU A 174 7.37 -8.43 0.01
C LEU A 174 8.22 -7.88 -1.13
N VAL A 175 7.58 -7.44 -2.21
CA VAL A 175 8.23 -6.83 -3.36
C VAL A 175 7.71 -5.41 -3.52
N TYR A 176 8.60 -4.45 -3.31
CA TYR A 176 8.33 -3.03 -3.48
C TYR A 176 9.01 -2.52 -4.76
N THR A 177 8.22 -1.94 -5.66
CA THR A 177 8.73 -1.19 -6.80
C THR A 177 8.44 0.28 -6.58
N VAL A 178 9.50 1.03 -6.28
CA VAL A 178 9.45 2.47 -6.01
C VAL A 178 9.78 3.23 -7.29
N THR A 179 8.93 4.18 -7.67
CA THR A 179 9.15 5.04 -8.84
C THR A 179 9.06 6.50 -8.44
N ASN A 180 10.10 7.28 -8.71
CA ASN A 180 10.00 8.73 -8.69
C ASN A 180 9.20 9.18 -9.92
N ILE A 181 7.96 9.62 -9.70
CA ILE A 181 7.08 10.17 -10.74
C ILE A 181 7.07 11.69 -10.77
N SER A 182 7.77 12.34 -9.84
CA SER A 182 7.97 13.79 -9.84
C SER A 182 8.73 14.27 -11.08
N GLN A 183 8.69 15.58 -11.30
CA GLN A 183 9.44 16.25 -12.37
C GLN A 183 10.83 16.69 -11.92
N GLN A 184 11.24 16.31 -10.72
CA GLN A 184 12.54 16.68 -10.14
C GLN A 184 13.33 15.41 -9.76
N PRO A 185 14.65 15.39 -10.01
CA PRO A 185 15.48 14.30 -9.51
C PRO A 185 15.57 14.36 -7.98
N ILE A 186 15.61 13.19 -7.34
CA ILE A 186 15.81 13.05 -5.89
C ILE A 186 17.05 12.19 -5.69
N ASP A 187 18.13 12.82 -5.23
CA ASP A 187 19.47 12.21 -5.20
C ASP A 187 19.73 11.40 -3.93
N LYS A 188 19.01 11.70 -2.84
CA LYS A 188 19.18 11.06 -1.53
C LYS A 188 17.86 10.45 -1.10
N VAL A 189 17.74 9.15 -1.29
CA VAL A 189 16.55 8.37 -0.94
C VAL A 189 16.93 7.27 0.05
N PHE A 190 16.08 7.08 1.04
CA PHE A 190 16.08 5.97 1.98
C PHE A 190 14.81 5.14 1.75
N LEU A 191 14.99 3.82 1.64
CA LEU A 191 13.89 2.85 1.62
C LEU A 191 13.98 2.01 2.89
N GLY A 192 12.86 1.91 3.59
CA GLY A 192 12.73 1.07 4.79
C GLY A 192 11.36 0.44 4.89
N MET A 193 11.14 -0.24 6.02
CA MET A 193 9.82 -0.71 6.43
C MET A 193 9.70 -0.52 7.95
N PHE A 194 8.49 -0.24 8.41
CA PHE A 194 8.12 -0.44 9.81
C PHE A 194 7.40 -1.77 9.96
N GLY A 195 7.44 -2.30 11.18
CA GLY A 195 6.75 -3.52 11.54
C GLY A 195 6.41 -3.51 13.01
N ASP A 196 5.15 -3.82 13.31
CA ASP A 196 4.61 -4.04 14.66
C ASP A 196 4.25 -5.52 14.82
N PRO A 197 5.21 -6.37 15.23
CA PRO A 197 4.95 -7.79 15.42
C PRO A 197 3.90 -7.99 16.51
N HIS A 198 2.85 -8.72 16.15
CA HIS A 198 1.65 -8.86 16.97
C HIS A 198 1.37 -10.33 17.29
N ILE A 199 2.43 -11.10 17.51
CA ILE A 199 2.37 -12.56 17.66
C ILE A 199 1.47 -12.95 18.84
N GLY A 200 0.39 -13.67 18.54
CA GLY A 200 -0.61 -14.09 19.55
C GLY A 200 -1.76 -13.10 19.74
N GLY A 201 -1.72 -11.96 19.05
CA GLY A 201 -2.74 -10.92 19.05
C GLY A 201 -2.65 -9.91 20.19
N PRO A 202 -3.60 -8.97 20.30
CA PRO A 202 -3.48 -7.76 21.13
C PRO A 202 -3.50 -8.01 22.63
N ASN A 203 -3.78 -9.24 23.04
CA ASN A 203 -3.84 -9.64 24.43
C ASN A 203 -2.69 -10.57 24.85
N ASP A 204 -1.74 -10.87 23.95
CA ASP A 204 -0.60 -11.75 24.22
C ASP A 204 0.68 -10.94 24.50
N PHE A 205 0.71 -10.25 25.65
CA PHE A 205 1.79 -9.36 26.07
C PHE A 205 2.54 -9.84 27.34
N ALA A 206 2.55 -11.16 27.59
CA ALA A 206 3.06 -11.77 28.82
C ALA A 206 4.59 -11.90 28.91
#